data_AF-A0A654KGI6-F1
#
_entry.id   AF-A0A654KGI6-F1
#
_cell.length_a   1.000
_cell.length_b   1.000
_cell.length_c   1.000
_cell.angle_alpha   90.00
_cell.angle_beta   90.00
_cell.angle_gamma   90.00
#
_symmetry.space_group_name_H-M   'P 1'
#
loop_
_entity.id
_entity.type
_entity.pdbx_description
1 polymer ?
#
loop_
_entity_poly.entity_id
_entity_poly.type
_entity_poly.pdbx_seq_one_letter_code
_entity_poly.pdbx_strand_id
1 'polypeptide(L)'
;MDNKFKINQSVGIKGVNNPKDVKEIQLLLQQNGYCNIGIDGKVGNKTIQAIMDFQAKNNINTSGLIVPNQKILNETPPEPRYLPKQYNDSPIPVKSGQFTFDQEGIDRRTSVLFSRVIHQPTLESGVTIGRGYDMKYRTPCEIRKDLERAGIPSEQAKLISKAALMSGIEAKLFVKNNKHKIGEISNLQQTNLFNLIYPLYVKETKRFFLNKIRNLSLVKATTNNLYNTTSNIHEEIWDLLDENIKIVLIDMKYQGVLSNFILKKFISSGKSKKILLEHTKNEYNSTKKNRWLKRSELLK
;
A
#
# COMPACT_ATOMS: atom_id res chain seq x y z
N MET A 1 2.64 21.85 17.83
CA MET A 1 2.69 20.83 16.76
C MET A 1 3.86 21.23 15.90
N ASP A 2 5.01 20.60 16.10
CA ASP A 2 6.21 20.97 15.36
C ASP A 2 6.05 20.56 13.91
N ASN A 3 6.24 21.54 13.02
CA ASN A 3 6.11 21.31 11.60
C ASN A 3 7.29 20.44 11.12
N LYS A 4 6.97 19.41 10.35
CA LYS A 4 7.87 18.27 10.11
C LYS A 4 8.87 18.50 8.97
N PHE A 5 8.64 19.52 8.15
CA PHE A 5 9.51 19.83 7.01
C PHE A 5 10.69 20.69 7.45
N LYS A 6 11.72 20.02 7.94
CA LYS A 6 12.99 20.66 8.30
C LYS A 6 14.03 20.33 7.23
N ILE A 7 14.31 21.30 6.38
CA ILE A 7 15.48 21.25 5.50
C ILE A 7 16.70 21.85 6.21
N ASN A 8 17.86 21.25 6.03
CA ASN A 8 19.11 21.75 6.63
C ASN A 8 19.84 22.71 5.68
N GLN A 9 19.67 22.54 4.37
CA GLN A 9 20.28 23.37 3.35
C GLN A 9 19.24 23.84 2.33
N SER A 10 19.59 24.86 1.55
CA SER A 10 18.67 25.47 0.58
C SER A 10 18.37 24.53 -0.60
N VAL A 11 17.12 24.58 -1.09
CA VAL A 11 16.59 23.74 -2.17
C VAL A 11 15.96 24.61 -3.25
N GLY A 12 16.31 24.39 -4.51
CA GLY A 12 15.79 25.09 -5.67
C GLY A 12 16.86 25.79 -6.52
N ILE A 13 16.48 26.88 -7.18
CA ILE A 13 17.36 27.67 -8.05
C ILE A 13 18.58 28.17 -7.26
N LYS A 14 19.78 27.80 -7.69
CA LYS A 14 21.06 28.15 -7.02
C LYS A 14 21.16 27.67 -5.56
N GLY A 15 20.27 26.76 -5.13
CA GLY A 15 20.34 26.13 -3.82
C GLY A 15 21.45 25.09 -3.73
N VAL A 16 21.79 24.67 -2.51
CA VAL A 16 22.74 23.57 -2.29
C VAL A 16 22.20 22.25 -2.82
N ASN A 17 20.87 22.07 -2.77
CA ASN A 17 20.16 20.94 -3.36
C ASN A 17 20.63 19.58 -2.81
N ASN A 18 20.84 19.50 -1.49
CA ASN A 18 21.13 18.23 -0.84
C ASN A 18 19.98 17.23 -1.08
N PRO A 19 20.25 15.99 -1.56
CA PRO A 19 19.19 15.06 -1.94
C PRO A 19 18.15 14.75 -0.85
N LYS A 20 18.53 14.81 0.44
CA LYS A 20 17.59 14.60 1.54
C LYS A 20 16.62 15.77 1.65
N ASP A 21 17.15 17.00 1.68
CA ASP A 21 16.34 18.22 1.75
C ASP A 21 15.45 18.37 0.50
N VAL A 22 15.94 17.97 -0.67
CA VAL A 22 15.16 17.98 -1.92
C VAL A 22 13.97 17.01 -1.82
N LYS A 23 14.15 15.81 -1.24
CA LYS A 23 13.04 14.87 -1.04
C LYS A 23 11.99 15.41 -0.07
N GLU A 24 12.39 16.09 0.99
CA GLU A 24 11.46 16.74 1.92
C GLU A 24 10.62 17.80 1.21
N ILE A 25 11.23 18.64 0.38
CA ILE A 25 10.50 19.63 -0.43
C ILE A 25 9.60 18.96 -1.47
N GLN A 26 10.07 17.93 -2.17
CA GLN A 26 9.25 17.19 -3.14
C GLN A 26 8.03 16.54 -2.46
N LEU A 27 8.20 15.98 -1.26
CA LEU A 27 7.10 15.43 -0.47
C LEU A 27 6.09 16.52 -0.08
N LEU A 28 6.56 17.66 0.43
CA LEU A 28 5.71 18.81 0.76
C LEU A 28 4.91 19.28 -0.46
N LEU A 29 5.57 19.44 -1.60
CA LEU A 29 4.94 19.87 -2.85
C LEU A 29 3.85 18.87 -3.27
N GLN A 30 4.13 17.57 -3.24
CA GLN A 30 3.10 16.56 -3.53
C GLN A 30 1.92 16.60 -2.55
N GLN A 31 2.16 16.81 -1.25
CA GLN A 31 1.09 17.01 -0.26
C GLN A 31 0.23 18.25 -0.53
N ASN A 32 0.78 19.22 -1.27
CA ASN A 32 0.08 20.44 -1.70
C ASN A 32 -0.51 20.34 -3.12
N GLY A 33 -0.50 19.15 -3.73
CA GLY A 33 -1.18 18.86 -5.00
C GLY A 33 -0.28 18.90 -6.24
N TYR A 34 1.02 19.13 -6.10
CA TYR A 34 1.97 19.11 -7.22
C TYR A 34 2.32 17.67 -7.61
N CYS A 35 1.42 16.98 -8.32
CA CYS A 35 1.54 15.55 -8.60
C CYS A 35 2.42 15.17 -9.80
N ASN A 36 2.96 16.15 -10.53
CA ASN A 36 3.76 15.93 -11.74
C ASN A 36 5.28 15.86 -11.47
N ILE A 37 5.69 15.77 -10.21
CA ILE A 37 7.09 15.67 -9.78
C ILE A 37 7.36 14.31 -9.10
N GLY A 38 8.57 13.78 -9.22
CA GLY A 38 9.02 12.63 -8.45
C GLY A 38 9.56 13.03 -7.06
N ILE A 39 9.65 12.07 -6.14
CA ILE A 39 10.35 12.22 -4.85
C ILE A 39 11.71 11.52 -4.97
N ASP A 40 12.57 12.04 -5.85
CA ASP A 40 13.83 11.43 -6.25
C ASP A 40 15.08 12.11 -5.66
N GLY A 41 14.91 13.25 -5.00
CA GLY A 41 16.00 14.06 -4.44
C GLY A 41 16.76 14.88 -5.49
N LYS A 42 16.18 15.08 -6.68
CA LYS A 42 16.78 15.87 -7.77
C LYS A 42 15.96 17.11 -8.09
N VAL A 43 16.65 18.24 -8.24
CA VAL A 43 16.02 19.50 -8.65
C VAL A 43 16.05 19.62 -10.17
N GLY A 44 14.97 19.19 -10.82
CA GLY A 44 14.73 19.41 -12.25
C GLY A 44 13.74 20.55 -12.51
N ASN A 45 13.50 20.88 -13.78
CA ASN A 45 12.62 21.99 -14.19
C ASN A 45 11.21 21.90 -13.57
N LYS A 46 10.64 20.69 -13.49
CA LYS A 46 9.32 20.50 -12.87
C LYS A 46 9.32 20.78 -11.36
N THR A 47 10.41 20.40 -10.66
CA THR A 47 10.58 20.71 -9.23
C THR A 47 10.70 22.22 -9.02
N ILE A 48 11.48 22.91 -9.86
CA ILE A 48 11.63 24.37 -9.81
C ILE A 48 10.29 25.06 -10.05
N GLN A 49 9.56 24.66 -11.09
CA GLN A 49 8.25 25.23 -11.38
C GLN A 49 7.28 25.01 -10.21
N ALA A 50 7.24 23.81 -9.64
CA ALA A 50 6.39 23.51 -8.48
C ALA A 50 6.77 24.34 -7.24
N ILE A 51 8.07 24.61 -7.01
CA ILE A 51 8.52 25.51 -5.95
C ILE A 51 8.01 26.93 -6.21
N MET A 52 8.17 27.45 -7.42
CA MET A 52 7.73 28.80 -7.77
C MET A 52 6.21 28.95 -7.66
N ASP A 53 5.45 27.97 -8.16
CA ASP A 53 4.00 27.94 -8.06
C ASP A 53 3.55 27.86 -6.59
N PHE A 54 4.24 27.06 -5.77
CA PHE A 54 3.96 26.97 -4.34
C PHE A 54 4.26 28.27 -3.61
N GLN A 55 5.37 28.94 -3.94
CA GLN A 55 5.69 30.26 -3.40
C GLN A 55 4.62 31.29 -3.79
N ALA A 56 4.25 31.34 -5.08
CA ALA A 56 3.23 32.25 -5.60
C ALA A 56 1.88 32.04 -4.91
N LYS A 57 1.42 30.79 -4.85
CA LYS A 57 0.13 30.41 -4.24
C LYS A 57 0.02 30.81 -2.78
N ASN A 58 1.13 30.90 -2.08
CA ASN A 58 1.16 31.24 -0.67
C ASN A 58 1.72 32.64 -0.39
N ASN A 59 1.73 33.54 -1.39
CA ASN A 59 2.15 34.93 -1.26
C ASN A 59 3.58 35.10 -0.73
N ILE A 60 4.50 34.25 -1.21
CA ILE A 60 5.93 34.31 -0.94
C ILE A 60 6.64 34.82 -2.19
N ASN A 61 7.77 35.51 -2.02
CA ASN A 61 8.67 35.81 -3.12
C ASN A 61 8.97 34.56 -3.97
N THR A 62 8.61 34.61 -5.24
CA THR A 62 8.69 33.50 -6.22
C THR A 62 10.11 33.31 -6.75
N SER A 63 11.08 33.18 -5.85
CA SER A 63 12.50 33.07 -6.17
C SER A 63 12.88 31.72 -6.79
N GLY A 64 12.02 30.70 -6.66
CA GLY A 64 12.36 29.32 -6.97
C GLY A 64 13.37 28.70 -6.01
N LEU A 65 13.69 29.37 -4.90
CA LEU A 65 14.64 28.94 -3.86
C LEU A 65 13.95 28.90 -2.49
N ILE A 66 14.02 27.76 -1.81
CA ILE A 66 13.58 27.57 -0.44
C ILE A 66 14.80 27.51 0.47
N VAL A 67 14.78 28.30 1.55
CA VAL A 67 15.86 28.35 2.56
C VAL A 67 15.42 27.66 3.86
N PRO A 68 16.37 27.16 4.68
CA PRO A 68 16.04 26.60 5.98
C PRO A 68 15.18 27.54 6.84
N ASN A 69 14.23 26.97 7.58
CA ASN A 69 13.31 27.68 8.48
C ASN A 69 12.39 28.72 7.83
N GLN A 70 12.24 28.69 6.50
CA GLN A 70 11.30 29.58 5.82
C GLN A 70 9.88 29.39 6.38
N LYS A 71 9.23 30.51 6.77
CA LYS A 71 7.97 30.57 7.54
C LYS A 71 6.90 29.57 7.08
N ILE A 72 6.76 29.35 5.77
CA ILE A 72 5.73 28.46 5.23
C ILE A 72 5.96 26.97 5.46
N LEU A 73 7.22 26.55 5.64
CA LEU A 73 7.53 25.19 6.07
C LEU A 73 7.06 24.95 7.51
N ASN A 74 6.83 26.04 8.26
CA ASN A 74 6.46 26.05 9.68
C ASN A 74 4.99 26.35 9.93
N GLU A 75 4.23 26.79 8.94
CA GLU A 75 2.79 27.05 9.06
C GLU A 75 2.01 26.11 8.15
N THR A 76 1.35 25.09 8.73
CA THR A 76 0.30 24.37 8.02
C THR A 76 -0.87 25.33 7.81
N PRO A 77 -1.42 25.47 6.59
CA PRO A 77 -2.66 26.21 6.36
C PRO A 77 -3.73 25.74 7.35
N PRO A 78 -4.60 26.64 7.85
CA PRO A 78 -5.64 26.27 8.80
C PRO A 78 -6.43 25.08 8.25
N GLU A 79 -6.44 23.98 9.01
CA GLU A 79 -7.16 22.78 8.58
C GLU A 79 -8.64 23.13 8.42
N PRO A 80 -9.25 22.90 7.24
CA PRO A 80 -10.68 23.05 7.11
C PRO A 80 -11.38 22.15 8.13
N ARG A 81 -12.42 22.67 8.77
CA ARG A 81 -13.17 21.96 9.82
C ARG A 81 -14.01 20.85 9.19
N TYR A 82 -13.37 19.74 8.81
CA TYR A 82 -14.07 18.51 8.42
C TYR A 82 -14.72 17.92 9.67
N LEU A 83 -16.04 17.69 9.61
CA LEU A 83 -16.74 16.96 10.66
C LEU A 83 -16.76 15.48 10.28
N PRO A 84 -16.12 14.59 11.07
CA PRO A 84 -16.15 13.16 10.84
C PRO A 84 -17.59 12.65 10.72
N LYS A 85 -17.96 12.11 9.56
CA LYS A 85 -19.24 11.42 9.39
C LYS A 85 -19.12 10.00 9.96
N GLN A 86 -20.10 9.59 10.77
CA GLN A 86 -20.26 8.18 11.15
C GLN A 86 -21.15 7.47 10.14
N TYR A 87 -20.78 6.26 9.74
CA TYR A 87 -21.54 5.47 8.79
C TYR A 87 -22.15 4.23 9.46
N ASN A 88 -23.46 4.06 9.27
CA ASN A 88 -24.22 2.87 9.71
C ASN A 88 -24.58 1.96 8.51
N ASP A 89 -23.78 2.00 7.45
CA ASP A 89 -23.99 1.23 6.24
C ASP A 89 -23.54 -0.23 6.39
N SER A 90 -24.22 -1.14 5.70
CA SER A 90 -23.91 -2.57 5.72
C SER A 90 -22.64 -2.90 4.90
N PRO A 91 -21.94 -4.00 5.21
CA PRO A 91 -20.84 -4.49 4.38
C PRO A 91 -21.29 -4.74 2.93
N ILE A 92 -20.46 -4.32 1.97
CA ILE A 92 -20.75 -4.48 0.53
C ILE A 92 -19.74 -5.48 -0.06
N PRO A 93 -20.20 -6.52 -0.78
CA PRO A 93 -19.31 -7.48 -1.44
C PRO A 93 -18.31 -6.80 -2.39
N VAL A 94 -17.12 -7.38 -2.48
CA VAL A 94 -16.06 -6.91 -3.40
C VAL A 94 -16.25 -7.54 -4.79
N LYS A 95 -15.68 -6.92 -5.83
CA LYS A 95 -15.76 -7.44 -7.21
C LYS A 95 -15.00 -8.76 -7.36
N SER A 96 -13.92 -8.93 -6.61
CA SER A 96 -13.08 -10.12 -6.59
C SER A 96 -12.31 -10.18 -5.27
N GLY A 97 -11.99 -11.38 -4.78
CA GLY A 97 -11.20 -11.53 -3.57
C GLY A 97 -12.00 -11.46 -2.26
N GLN A 98 -13.28 -11.82 -2.29
CA GLN A 98 -14.17 -11.78 -1.12
C GLN A 98 -13.58 -12.51 0.09
N PHE A 99 -12.98 -13.69 -0.13
CA PHE A 99 -12.30 -14.41 0.94
C PHE A 99 -11.23 -13.56 1.63
N THR A 100 -10.34 -12.93 0.87
CA THR A 100 -9.29 -12.06 1.42
C THR A 100 -9.87 -10.85 2.12
N PHE A 101 -10.87 -10.20 1.52
CA PHE A 101 -11.57 -9.06 2.13
C PHE A 101 -12.15 -9.43 3.50
N ASP A 102 -12.84 -10.56 3.61
CA ASP A 102 -13.45 -11.02 4.86
C ASP A 102 -12.43 -11.39 5.94
N GLN A 103 -11.18 -11.65 5.55
CA GLN A 103 -10.09 -12.04 6.45
C GLN A 103 -9.14 -10.89 6.79
N GLU A 104 -9.32 -9.71 6.20
CA GLU A 104 -8.40 -8.58 6.32
C GLU A 104 -8.99 -7.43 7.13
N GLY A 105 -8.20 -6.86 8.04
CA GLY A 105 -8.64 -5.78 8.94
C GLY A 105 -9.71 -6.21 9.96
N ILE A 106 -10.07 -5.28 10.84
CA ILE A 106 -11.10 -5.51 11.87
C ILE A 106 -12.17 -4.43 11.74
N ASP A 107 -13.35 -4.77 11.26
CA ASP A 107 -14.46 -3.83 11.05
C ASP A 107 -15.37 -3.77 12.28
N ARG A 108 -14.78 -3.33 13.40
CA ARG A 108 -15.47 -3.18 14.67
C ARG A 108 -15.02 -1.88 15.33
N ARG A 109 -15.95 -0.94 15.56
CA ARG A 109 -15.66 0.39 16.14
C ARG A 109 -14.88 0.35 17.45
N THR A 110 -15.09 -0.68 18.29
CA THR A 110 -14.39 -0.85 19.56
C THR A 110 -12.94 -1.31 19.41
N SER A 111 -12.52 -1.71 18.20
CA SER A 111 -11.15 -2.14 17.93
C SER A 111 -10.21 -0.96 17.75
N VAL A 112 -9.03 -1.01 18.36
CA VAL A 112 -7.95 -0.08 18.05
C VAL A 112 -7.50 -0.18 16.59
N LEU A 113 -7.70 -1.35 15.97
CA LEU A 113 -7.46 -1.65 14.54
C LEU A 113 -8.75 -1.55 13.70
N PHE A 114 -9.71 -0.71 14.11
CA PHE A 114 -10.91 -0.48 13.33
C PHE A 114 -10.56 -0.07 11.89
N SER A 115 -10.92 -0.89 10.91
CA SER A 115 -10.40 -0.77 9.54
C SER A 115 -10.87 0.50 8.83
N ARG A 116 -12.07 0.97 9.15
CA ARG A 116 -12.67 2.15 8.52
C ARG A 116 -12.12 3.50 9.01
N VAL A 117 -11.12 3.48 9.88
CA VAL A 117 -10.36 4.66 10.31
C VAL A 117 -8.88 4.37 10.11
N ILE A 118 -8.05 5.41 10.02
CA ILE A 118 -6.60 5.19 9.93
C ILE A 118 -6.09 4.44 11.17
N HIS A 119 -5.24 3.44 10.93
CA HIS A 119 -4.64 2.60 11.97
C HIS A 119 -3.28 2.08 11.50
N GLN A 120 -2.57 1.36 12.35
CA GLN A 120 -1.31 0.70 12.01
C GLN A 120 -1.38 -0.76 12.47
N PRO A 121 -1.57 -1.72 11.54
CA PRO A 121 -1.66 -3.15 11.88
C PRO A 121 -0.40 -3.71 12.54
N THR A 122 0.79 -3.32 12.08
CA THR A 122 2.09 -3.80 12.62
C THR A 122 3.13 -2.68 12.61
N LEU A 123 4.23 -2.82 13.36
CA LEU A 123 5.32 -1.82 13.30
C LEU A 123 6.01 -1.78 11.92
N GLU A 124 5.96 -2.88 11.17
CA GLU A 124 6.52 -2.97 9.82
C GLU A 124 5.64 -2.29 8.76
N SER A 125 4.34 -2.16 9.04
CA SER A 125 3.37 -1.51 8.17
C SER A 125 3.49 0.02 8.25
N GLY A 126 2.98 0.69 7.23
CA GLY A 126 2.71 2.12 7.29
C GLY A 126 1.41 2.41 8.01
N VAL A 127 0.92 3.65 7.84
CA VAL A 127 -0.47 3.97 8.15
C VAL A 127 -1.36 3.23 7.15
N THR A 128 -2.38 2.55 7.64
CA THR A 128 -3.32 1.76 6.85
C THR A 128 -4.74 2.30 7.02
N ILE A 129 -5.54 2.21 5.96
CA ILE A 129 -6.99 2.43 6.01
C ILE A 129 -7.72 1.34 5.21
N GLY A 130 -8.97 1.08 5.57
CA GLY A 130 -9.76 0.00 5.00
C GLY A 130 -9.14 -1.38 5.24
N ARG A 131 -9.39 -2.29 4.30
CA ARG A 131 -8.91 -3.68 4.38
C ARG A 131 -7.56 -3.87 3.72
N GLY A 132 -6.55 -3.14 4.20
CA GLY A 132 -5.15 -3.31 3.79
C GLY A 132 -4.60 -2.26 2.81
N TYR A 133 -5.23 -1.08 2.69
CA TYR A 133 -4.62 0.03 1.94
C TYR A 133 -3.51 0.68 2.78
N ASP A 134 -2.29 0.18 2.63
CA ASP A 134 -1.09 0.63 3.35
C ASP A 134 -0.38 1.80 2.64
N MET A 135 0.03 2.84 3.37
CA MET A 135 0.57 4.06 2.78
C MET A 135 2.12 4.16 2.77
N LYS A 136 2.83 3.12 3.25
CA LYS A 136 4.29 3.12 3.41
C LYS A 136 5.10 3.31 2.13
N TYR A 137 4.57 2.84 1.00
CA TYR A 137 5.27 2.93 -0.30
C TYR A 137 4.48 3.73 -1.33
N ARG A 138 3.52 4.53 -0.86
CA ARG A 138 2.67 5.36 -1.71
C ARG A 138 2.97 6.82 -1.45
N THR A 139 3.05 7.57 -2.54
CA THR A 139 3.21 9.02 -2.51
C THR A 139 1.89 9.71 -2.13
N PRO A 140 1.92 10.97 -1.65
CA PRO A 140 0.69 11.70 -1.31
C PRO A 140 -0.31 11.75 -2.46
N CYS A 141 0.17 11.96 -3.68
CA CYS A 141 -0.67 12.05 -4.87
C CYS A 141 -1.31 10.72 -5.27
N GLU A 142 -0.59 9.60 -5.15
CA GLU A 142 -1.18 8.27 -5.36
C GLU A 142 -2.28 7.99 -4.34
N ILE A 143 -2.00 8.28 -3.06
CA ILE A 143 -2.97 8.10 -1.98
C ILE A 143 -4.23 8.93 -2.24
N ARG A 144 -4.07 10.23 -2.50
CA ARG A 144 -5.23 11.11 -2.76
C ARG A 144 -6.07 10.61 -3.93
N LYS A 145 -5.41 10.25 -5.04
CA LYS A 145 -6.08 9.75 -6.26
C LYS A 145 -6.87 8.46 -5.99
N ASP A 146 -6.28 7.50 -5.27
CA ASP A 146 -6.95 6.24 -4.97
C ASP A 146 -8.12 6.42 -4.00
N LEU A 147 -7.96 7.25 -2.97
CA LEU A 147 -9.02 7.56 -2.00
C LEU A 147 -10.20 8.27 -2.68
N GLU A 148 -9.93 9.29 -3.50
CA GLU A 148 -10.99 9.99 -4.26
C GLU A 148 -11.70 9.05 -5.22
N ARG A 149 -10.97 8.18 -5.93
CA ARG A 149 -11.56 7.15 -6.79
C ARG A 149 -12.42 6.15 -6.01
N ALA A 150 -12.08 5.89 -4.75
CA ALA A 150 -12.90 5.07 -3.87
C ALA A 150 -14.15 5.80 -3.33
N GLY A 151 -14.30 7.08 -3.64
CA GLY A 151 -15.43 7.93 -3.23
C GLY A 151 -15.19 8.66 -1.91
N ILE A 152 -13.95 8.71 -1.41
CA ILE A 152 -13.60 9.45 -0.20
C ILE A 152 -13.51 10.95 -0.54
N PRO A 153 -14.13 11.85 0.23
CA PRO A 153 -14.10 13.29 -0.05
C PRO A 153 -12.67 13.82 -0.17
N SER A 154 -12.43 14.73 -1.13
CA SER A 154 -11.11 15.32 -1.42
C SER A 154 -10.37 15.81 -0.17
N GLU A 155 -11.06 16.49 0.76
CA GLU A 155 -10.43 16.98 1.99
C GLU A 155 -10.02 15.85 2.93
N GLN A 156 -10.84 14.82 3.09
CA GLN A 156 -10.49 13.65 3.89
C GLN A 156 -9.32 12.89 3.23
N ALA A 157 -9.35 12.73 1.90
CA ALA A 157 -8.28 12.12 1.13
C ALA A 157 -6.95 12.88 1.26
N LYS A 158 -6.99 14.22 1.24
CA LYS A 158 -5.84 15.08 1.47
C LYS A 158 -5.27 14.89 2.87
N LEU A 159 -6.10 14.86 3.92
CA LEU A 159 -5.63 14.61 5.29
C LEU A 159 -4.98 13.23 5.42
N ILE A 160 -5.57 12.18 4.84
CA ILE A 160 -5.02 10.83 4.85
C ILE A 160 -3.69 10.77 4.08
N SER A 161 -3.59 11.44 2.92
CA SER A 161 -2.37 11.45 2.10
C SER A 161 -1.14 12.04 2.77
N LYS A 162 -1.32 12.82 3.86
CA LYS A 162 -0.19 13.28 4.69
C LYS A 162 0.57 12.11 5.32
N ALA A 163 -0.05 10.92 5.44
CA ALA A 163 0.58 9.70 5.96
C ALA A 163 1.50 8.99 4.96
N ALA A 164 1.67 9.52 3.75
CA ALA A 164 2.52 8.96 2.71
C ALA A 164 3.91 8.62 3.24
N LEU A 165 4.42 7.45 2.86
CA LEU A 165 5.77 6.99 3.13
C LEU A 165 6.13 6.77 4.62
N MET A 166 5.19 7.00 5.54
CA MET A 166 5.42 6.80 6.98
C MET A 166 5.41 5.33 7.35
N SER A 167 6.28 4.92 8.27
CA SER A 167 6.27 3.58 8.89
C SER A 167 6.81 3.60 10.32
N GLY A 168 6.73 2.47 11.03
CA GLY A 168 7.25 2.37 12.40
C GLY A 168 6.62 3.39 13.35
N ILE A 169 7.45 4.07 14.14
CA ILE A 169 7.02 5.05 15.16
C ILE A 169 6.34 6.26 14.52
N GLU A 170 6.78 6.67 13.34
CA GLU A 170 6.24 7.83 12.63
C GLU A 170 4.77 7.62 12.26
N ALA A 171 4.45 6.45 11.70
CA ALA A 171 3.08 6.03 11.39
C ALA A 171 2.22 5.95 12.67
N LYS A 172 2.77 5.39 13.76
CA LYS A 172 2.09 5.30 15.06
C LYS A 172 1.68 6.68 15.60
N LEU A 173 2.60 7.64 15.55
CA LEU A 173 2.33 9.02 15.99
C LEU A 173 1.32 9.71 15.09
N PHE A 174 1.41 9.51 13.77
CA PHE A 174 0.43 10.07 12.83
C PHE A 174 -0.98 9.56 13.13
N VAL A 175 -1.15 8.24 13.32
CA VAL A 175 -2.44 7.64 13.70
C VAL A 175 -2.95 8.25 15.00
N LYS A 176 -2.12 8.27 16.06
CA LYS A 176 -2.51 8.82 17.36
C LYS A 176 -3.04 10.25 17.26
N ASN A 177 -2.39 11.10 16.46
CA ASN A 177 -2.69 12.52 16.41
C ASN A 177 -3.83 12.89 15.43
N ASN A 178 -4.10 12.05 14.41
CA ASN A 178 -5.00 12.40 13.31
C ASN A 178 -6.23 11.49 13.19
N LYS A 179 -6.25 10.31 13.83
CA LYS A 179 -7.34 9.32 13.67
C LYS A 179 -8.73 9.91 13.90
N HIS A 180 -8.92 10.67 14.97
CA HIS A 180 -10.20 11.30 15.30
C HIS A 180 -10.57 12.44 14.35
N LYS A 181 -9.57 13.22 13.90
CA LYS A 181 -9.77 14.37 13.01
C LYS A 181 -10.14 13.94 11.59
N ILE A 182 -9.45 12.92 11.08
CA ILE A 182 -9.69 12.34 9.76
C ILE A 182 -11.03 11.62 9.71
N GLY A 183 -11.40 10.94 10.80
CA GLY A 183 -12.67 10.24 10.87
C GLY A 183 -12.72 8.97 10.05
N GLU A 184 -13.94 8.51 9.83
CA GLU A 184 -14.26 7.20 9.27
C GLU A 184 -14.56 7.26 7.77
N ILE A 185 -14.34 6.14 7.09
CA ILE A 185 -14.81 5.86 5.73
C ILE A 185 -16.00 4.89 5.76
N SER A 186 -16.92 5.01 4.81
CA SER A 186 -18.04 4.09 4.62
C SER A 186 -17.59 2.67 4.26
N ASN A 187 -18.48 1.69 4.41
CA ASN A 187 -18.27 0.35 3.89
C ASN A 187 -18.07 0.35 2.37
N LEU A 188 -18.83 1.17 1.63
CA LEU A 188 -18.65 1.34 0.18
C LEU A 188 -17.24 1.83 -0.16
N GLN A 189 -16.75 2.87 0.52
CA GLN A 189 -15.40 3.38 0.30
C GLN A 189 -14.32 2.35 0.64
N GLN A 190 -14.49 1.59 1.73
CA GLN A 190 -13.59 0.50 2.09
C GLN A 190 -13.56 -0.61 1.02
N THR A 191 -14.73 -1.01 0.51
CA THR A 191 -14.89 -1.99 -0.58
C THR A 191 -14.24 -1.48 -1.87
N ASN A 192 -14.46 -0.21 -2.22
CA ASN A 192 -13.85 0.39 -3.40
C ASN A 192 -12.33 0.45 -3.29
N LEU A 193 -11.77 0.83 -2.13
CA LEU A 193 -10.32 0.80 -1.93
C LEU A 193 -9.73 -0.59 -2.11
N PHE A 194 -10.38 -1.61 -1.56
CA PHE A 194 -9.93 -3.00 -1.75
C PHE A 194 -9.96 -3.40 -3.23
N ASN A 195 -11.05 -3.08 -3.94
CA ASN A 195 -11.18 -3.33 -5.37
C ASN A 195 -10.09 -2.67 -6.22
N LEU A 196 -9.50 -1.55 -5.76
CA LEU A 196 -8.39 -0.90 -6.45
C LEU A 196 -7.06 -1.64 -6.28
N ILE A 197 -6.79 -2.18 -5.09
CA ILE A 197 -5.48 -2.77 -4.78
C ILE A 197 -5.42 -4.28 -5.02
N TYR A 198 -6.52 -5.00 -4.86
CA TYR A 198 -6.55 -6.46 -4.98
C TYR A 198 -6.07 -7.00 -6.35
N PRO A 199 -6.40 -6.37 -7.50
CA PRO A 199 -5.92 -6.84 -8.81
C PRO A 199 -4.39 -6.91 -8.92
N LEU A 200 -3.66 -6.02 -8.24
CA LEU A 200 -2.20 -6.07 -8.21
C LEU A 200 -1.71 -7.34 -7.50
N TYR A 201 -2.34 -7.73 -6.40
CA TYR A 201 -1.98 -8.96 -5.69
C TYR A 201 -2.27 -10.22 -6.51
N VAL A 202 -3.36 -10.25 -7.28
CA VAL A 202 -3.63 -11.34 -8.24
C VAL A 202 -2.50 -11.43 -9.27
N LYS A 203 -2.15 -10.30 -9.90
CA LYS A 203 -1.07 -10.22 -10.90
C LYS A 203 0.28 -10.65 -10.32
N GLU A 204 0.63 -10.16 -9.13
CA GLU A 204 1.89 -10.50 -8.47
C GLU A 204 1.95 -11.96 -8.03
N THR A 205 0.84 -12.54 -7.60
CA THR A 205 0.76 -13.96 -7.24
C THR A 205 0.96 -14.82 -8.47
N LYS A 206 0.24 -14.53 -9.57
CA LYS A 206 0.43 -15.22 -10.87
C LYS A 206 1.90 -15.10 -11.32
N ARG A 207 2.48 -13.90 -11.30
CA ARG A 207 3.90 -13.69 -11.65
C ARG A 207 4.84 -14.51 -10.76
N PHE A 208 4.63 -14.51 -9.44
CA PHE A 208 5.48 -15.23 -8.50
C PHE A 208 5.41 -16.74 -8.72
N PHE A 209 4.20 -17.27 -8.92
CA PHE A 209 3.95 -18.66 -9.28
C PHE A 209 4.64 -19.07 -10.59
N LEU A 210 4.42 -18.33 -11.67
CA LEU A 210 4.98 -18.62 -13.00
C LEU A 210 6.51 -18.55 -13.01
N ASN A 211 7.10 -17.55 -12.35
CA ASN A 211 8.55 -17.45 -12.22
C ASN A 211 9.13 -18.65 -11.45
N LYS A 212 8.40 -19.15 -10.45
CA LYS A 212 8.84 -20.33 -9.70
C LYS A 212 8.84 -21.59 -10.54
N ILE A 213 7.83 -21.78 -11.39
CA ILE A 213 7.78 -22.90 -12.34
C ILE A 213 8.96 -22.83 -13.30
N ARG A 214 9.14 -21.68 -13.98
CA ARG A 214 10.23 -21.47 -14.95
C ARG A 214 11.58 -21.82 -14.34
N ASN A 215 11.86 -21.33 -13.13
CA ASN A 215 13.11 -21.60 -12.43
C ASN A 215 13.29 -23.11 -12.10
N LEU A 216 12.24 -23.81 -11.71
CA LEU A 216 12.33 -25.25 -11.43
C LEU A 216 12.51 -26.09 -12.70
N SER A 217 11.86 -25.69 -13.80
CA SER A 217 12.04 -26.33 -15.12
C SER A 217 13.45 -26.13 -15.67
N LEU A 218 14.01 -24.92 -15.54
CA LEU A 218 15.40 -24.64 -15.94
C LEU A 218 16.39 -25.50 -15.16
N VAL A 219 16.23 -25.62 -13.84
CA VAL A 219 17.09 -26.49 -13.02
C VAL A 219 17.06 -27.93 -13.51
N LYS A 220 15.87 -28.48 -13.80
CA LYS A 220 15.74 -29.85 -14.34
C LYS A 220 16.38 -30.03 -15.72
N ALA A 221 16.30 -29.02 -16.58
CA ALA A 221 16.91 -29.05 -17.92
C ALA A 221 18.45 -29.03 -17.82
N THR A 222 19.01 -28.18 -16.96
CA THR A 222 20.46 -28.11 -16.72
C THR A 222 21.02 -29.38 -16.07
N THR A 223 20.24 -30.09 -15.24
CA THR A 223 20.69 -31.36 -14.66
C THR A 223 20.59 -32.53 -15.64
N ASN A 224 19.76 -32.42 -16.69
CA ASN A 224 19.49 -33.52 -17.63
C ASN A 224 20.03 -33.30 -19.06
N ASN A 225 20.86 -32.29 -19.28
CA ASN A 225 21.55 -32.02 -20.56
C ASN A 225 20.65 -32.11 -21.81
N LEU A 226 19.42 -31.55 -21.74
CA LEU A 226 18.46 -31.53 -22.84
C LEU A 226 17.89 -30.11 -23.02
N TYR A 227 18.11 -29.55 -24.22
CA TYR A 227 17.70 -28.20 -24.60
C TYR A 227 16.19 -28.07 -24.87
N ASN A 228 15.70 -26.88 -24.50
CA ASN A 228 14.64 -26.07 -25.09
C ASN A 228 13.45 -26.78 -25.76
N THR A 229 12.30 -26.68 -25.08
CA THR A 229 11.02 -26.24 -25.66
C THR A 229 10.01 -26.21 -24.52
N THR A 230 9.40 -25.06 -24.20
CA THR A 230 8.08 -24.92 -23.53
C THR A 230 7.83 -23.46 -23.09
N SER A 231 8.10 -22.44 -23.92
CA SER A 231 7.81 -21.06 -23.46
C SER A 231 6.30 -20.81 -23.28
N ASN A 232 5.43 -21.45 -24.07
CA ASN A 232 3.99 -21.20 -24.06
C ASN A 232 3.21 -22.03 -23.02
N ILE A 233 3.60 -23.29 -22.77
CA ILE A 233 2.91 -24.15 -21.79
C ILE A 233 2.97 -23.57 -20.37
N HIS A 234 4.04 -22.85 -20.02
CA HIS A 234 4.19 -22.32 -18.66
C HIS A 234 3.17 -21.25 -18.32
N GLU A 235 2.68 -20.45 -19.28
CA GLU A 235 1.81 -19.30 -18.99
C GLU A 235 0.36 -19.68 -18.66
N GLU A 236 -0.15 -20.76 -19.27
CA GLU A 236 -1.52 -21.25 -19.08
C GLU A 236 -1.70 -22.07 -17.79
N ILE A 237 -0.61 -22.54 -17.18
CA ILE A 237 -0.67 -23.39 -15.97
C ILE A 237 -1.43 -22.72 -14.83
N TRP A 238 -1.29 -21.41 -14.67
CA TRP A 238 -2.00 -20.68 -13.62
C TRP A 238 -3.52 -20.78 -13.81
N ASP A 239 -3.97 -20.67 -15.05
CA ASP A 239 -5.39 -20.62 -15.38
C ASP A 239 -6.07 -22.00 -15.18
N LEU A 240 -5.29 -23.09 -15.31
CA LEU A 240 -5.69 -24.47 -15.03
C LEU A 240 -5.73 -24.86 -13.54
N LEU A 241 -5.29 -23.98 -12.62
CA LEU A 241 -5.38 -24.29 -11.19
C LEU A 241 -6.84 -24.32 -10.73
N ASP A 242 -7.12 -25.16 -9.73
CA ASP A 242 -8.37 -25.11 -8.98
C ASP A 242 -8.57 -23.70 -8.38
N GLU A 243 -9.80 -23.21 -8.43
CA GLU A 243 -10.10 -21.83 -8.05
C GLU A 243 -9.83 -21.58 -6.55
N ASN A 244 -10.11 -22.57 -5.68
CA ASN A 244 -9.81 -22.44 -4.25
C ASN A 244 -8.30 -22.40 -3.99
N ILE A 245 -7.50 -23.11 -4.78
CA ILE A 245 -6.04 -22.99 -4.75
C ILE A 245 -5.61 -21.56 -5.11
N LYS A 246 -6.15 -20.98 -6.19
CA LYS A 246 -5.83 -19.59 -6.59
C LYS A 246 -6.19 -18.63 -5.46
N ILE A 247 -7.40 -18.74 -4.89
CA ILE A 247 -7.87 -17.91 -3.78
C ILE A 247 -6.89 -17.98 -2.59
N VAL A 248 -6.50 -19.18 -2.17
CA VAL A 248 -5.59 -19.34 -1.02
C VAL A 248 -4.20 -18.80 -1.32
N LEU A 249 -3.65 -19.04 -2.52
CA LEU A 249 -2.34 -18.51 -2.89
C LEU A 249 -2.35 -16.97 -2.94
N ILE A 250 -3.39 -16.36 -3.51
CA ILE A 250 -3.54 -14.90 -3.57
C ILE A 250 -3.70 -14.34 -2.14
N ASP A 251 -4.51 -14.98 -1.30
CA ASP A 251 -4.71 -14.54 0.08
C ASP A 251 -3.42 -14.64 0.91
N MET A 252 -2.63 -15.71 0.73
CA MET A 252 -1.32 -15.86 1.36
C MET A 252 -0.34 -14.80 0.87
N LYS A 253 -0.36 -14.45 -0.43
CA LYS A 253 0.45 -13.35 -0.97
C LYS A 253 0.03 -12.01 -0.39
N TYR A 254 -1.27 -11.75 -0.30
CA TYR A 254 -1.84 -10.53 0.28
C TYR A 254 -1.42 -10.36 1.74
N GLN A 255 -1.51 -11.43 2.53
CA GLN A 255 -1.10 -11.44 3.94
C GLN A 255 0.43 -11.38 4.13
N GLY A 256 1.23 -11.56 3.06
CA GLY A 256 2.69 -11.59 3.14
C GLY A 256 3.29 -12.92 3.63
N VAL A 257 2.52 -14.01 3.61
CA VAL A 257 2.97 -15.34 4.09
C VAL A 257 3.30 -16.34 2.98
N LEU A 258 2.98 -16.01 1.71
CA LEU A 258 3.35 -16.86 0.58
C LEU A 258 4.86 -16.78 0.31
N SER A 259 5.60 -17.80 0.75
CA SER A 259 7.05 -17.85 0.63
C SER A 259 7.53 -18.71 -0.57
N ASN A 260 8.78 -18.47 -0.97
CA ASN A 260 9.47 -19.27 -2.00
C ASN A 260 9.55 -20.76 -1.65
N PHE A 261 9.66 -21.07 -0.36
CA PHE A 261 9.75 -22.44 0.15
C PHE A 261 8.43 -23.18 -0.04
N ILE A 262 7.32 -22.58 0.40
CA ILE A 262 5.99 -23.20 0.28
C ILE A 262 5.60 -23.38 -1.18
N LEU A 263 5.84 -22.37 -2.01
CA LEU A 263 5.55 -22.42 -3.43
C LEU A 263 6.39 -23.50 -4.14
N LYS A 264 7.67 -23.68 -3.76
CA LYS A 264 8.52 -24.77 -4.26
C LYS A 264 7.91 -26.12 -3.90
N LYS A 265 7.57 -26.34 -2.63
CA LYS A 265 6.99 -27.61 -2.14
C LYS A 265 5.70 -27.95 -2.89
N PHE A 266 4.81 -26.96 -3.05
CA PHE A 266 3.57 -27.11 -3.79
C PHE A 266 3.80 -27.51 -5.26
N ILE A 267 4.63 -26.77 -5.99
CA ILE A 267 4.89 -27.04 -7.42
C ILE A 267 5.60 -28.40 -7.61
N SER A 268 6.62 -28.70 -6.81
CA SER A 268 7.37 -29.96 -6.89
C SER A 268 6.52 -31.20 -6.61
N SER A 269 5.45 -31.06 -5.83
CA SER A 269 4.49 -32.15 -5.55
C SER A 269 3.44 -32.37 -6.66
N GLY A 270 3.54 -31.65 -7.79
CA GLY A 270 2.55 -31.70 -8.85
C GLY A 270 1.31 -30.85 -8.58
N LYS A 271 1.44 -29.74 -7.84
CA LYS A 271 0.35 -28.78 -7.53
C LYS A 271 -0.78 -29.41 -6.69
N SER A 272 -0.45 -30.37 -5.83
CA SER A 272 -1.44 -31.10 -5.03
C SER A 272 -2.08 -30.20 -3.96
N LYS A 273 -3.43 -30.10 -4.00
CA LYS A 273 -4.27 -29.47 -2.96
C LYS A 273 -3.89 -29.93 -1.55
N LYS A 274 -3.50 -31.21 -1.40
CA LYS A 274 -3.06 -31.84 -0.14
C LYS A 274 -1.87 -31.13 0.51
N ILE A 275 -0.85 -30.73 -0.25
CA ILE A 275 0.34 -30.06 0.29
C ILE A 275 -0.01 -28.68 0.84
N LEU A 276 -0.87 -27.94 0.14
CA LEU A 276 -1.32 -26.64 0.61
C LEU A 276 -2.17 -26.81 1.88
N LEU A 277 -3.08 -27.79 1.90
CA LEU A 277 -3.89 -28.13 3.07
C LEU A 277 -3.06 -28.55 4.29
N GLU A 278 -2.02 -29.37 4.10
CA GLU A 278 -1.10 -29.75 5.17
C GLU A 278 -0.35 -28.54 5.72
N HIS A 279 0.11 -27.65 4.85
CA HIS A 279 0.76 -26.42 5.29
C HIS A 279 -0.20 -25.53 6.08
N THR A 280 -1.42 -25.30 5.59
CA THR A 280 -2.40 -24.46 6.31
C THR A 280 -2.78 -25.05 7.65
N LYS A 281 -2.80 -26.39 7.80
CA LYS A 281 -2.97 -27.07 9.08
C LYS A 281 -1.75 -26.86 9.99
N ASN A 282 -0.53 -27.06 9.51
CA ASN A 282 0.65 -26.97 10.38
C ASN A 282 0.87 -25.59 11.03
N GLU A 283 0.29 -24.53 10.46
CA GLU A 283 0.30 -23.16 11.03
C GLU A 283 -0.70 -22.95 12.20
N TYR A 284 -1.28 -24.02 12.75
CA TYR A 284 -2.29 -24.01 13.84
C TYR A 284 -1.85 -23.28 15.11
N ASN A 285 -0.54 -23.12 15.35
CA ASN A 285 0.02 -22.45 16.53
C ASN A 285 0.36 -20.97 16.29
N SER A 286 0.03 -20.41 15.12
CA SER A 286 0.28 -18.99 14.84
C SER A 286 -0.81 -18.09 15.44
N THR A 287 -0.46 -16.83 15.71
CA THR A 287 -1.38 -15.76 16.16
C THR A 287 -2.53 -15.47 15.17
N LYS A 288 -2.51 -16.11 13.99
CA LYS A 288 -3.47 -15.96 12.89
C LYS A 288 -4.26 -17.26 12.60
N LYS A 289 -4.34 -18.16 13.60
CA LYS A 289 -5.02 -19.48 13.53
C LYS A 289 -6.35 -19.47 12.77
N ASN A 290 -7.24 -18.51 13.05
CA ASN A 290 -8.57 -18.46 12.43
C ASN A 290 -8.53 -18.27 10.91
N ARG A 291 -7.58 -17.49 10.38
CA ARG A 291 -7.43 -17.30 8.93
C ARG A 291 -6.87 -18.54 8.24
N TRP A 292 -5.93 -19.24 8.89
CA TRP A 292 -5.41 -20.52 8.39
C TRP A 292 -6.45 -21.64 8.40
N LEU A 293 -7.33 -21.67 9.40
CA LEU A 293 -8.46 -22.60 9.43
C LEU A 293 -9.40 -22.38 8.23
N LYS A 294 -9.80 -21.14 7.97
CA LYS A 294 -10.67 -20.81 6.82
C LYS A 294 -10.03 -21.13 5.47
N ARG A 295 -8.71 -20.95 5.32
CA ARG A 295 -7.98 -21.42 4.12
C ARG A 295 -8.07 -22.94 3.99
N SER A 296 -7.93 -23.66 5.10
CA SER A 296 -8.03 -25.12 5.12
C SER A 296 -9.45 -25.60 4.78
N GLU A 297 -10.48 -24.88 5.19
CA GLU A 297 -11.88 -25.16 4.85
C GLU A 297 -12.15 -25.00 3.36
N LEU A 298 -11.64 -23.93 2.72
CA LEU A 298 -11.71 -23.78 1.26
C LEU A 298 -10.97 -24.91 0.51
N LEU A 299 -9.94 -25.48 1.13
CA LEU A 299 -9.12 -26.52 0.53
C LEU A 299 -9.59 -27.95 0.82
N LYS A 300 -10.64 -28.13 1.63
CA LYS A 300 -11.34 -29.42 1.70
C LYS A 300 -12.15 -29.59 0.43
#